data_AF-A0A370SQY4-F1
#
_entry.id   AF-A0A370SQY4-F1
#
_cell.length_a   1.000
_cell.length_b   1.000
_cell.length_c   1.000
_cell.angle_alpha   90.00
_cell.angle_beta   90.00
_cell.angle_gamma   90.00
#
_symmetry.space_group_name_H-M   'P 1'
#
loop_
_entity.id
_entity.type
_entity.pdbx_description
1 polymer ?
#
loop_
_entity_poly.entity_id
_entity_poly.type
_entity_poly.pdbx_seq_one_letter_code
_entity_poly.pdbx_strand_id
1 'polypeptide(L)'
;MAYVANEMKRFRQSKAAVRFTALNYKDHTYAAHMGFFQAFGLTHGNTPGQASGSSTYIPLTLLNVAAIQQEAAQRSVNPGDIIEEKASQIAQLLIRQPEGNLVDTLTFSIREIMRNVVEHSGSEFIEYCGQYWPSQNMVEVAILDVGHGVRFGLRNNPYLNIASDRDALHLALLPGISGKMYRGVKKRPNDAWQNSGFGLYMTSRICRAGGSFFIASDGAGLLLDHTGKHDRLTSYQGTALRLRFNTQTLTNYDEMLARFRREGFAAAKQFSGDQAVEPSIASTMLARDFQS
;
A
#
# COMPACT_ATOMS: atom_id res chain seq x y z
N MET A 1 -8.51 11.32 -1.45
CA MET A 1 -8.78 11.71 -2.85
C MET A 1 -8.89 10.49 -3.76
N ALA A 2 -7.81 9.70 -3.91
CA ALA A 2 -7.77 8.55 -4.82
C ALA A 2 -8.91 7.52 -4.59
N TYR A 3 -9.09 7.04 -3.35
CA TYR A 3 -10.19 6.12 -2.99
C TYR A 3 -11.57 6.62 -3.45
N VAL A 4 -11.88 7.88 -3.14
CA VAL A 4 -13.19 8.48 -3.49
C VAL A 4 -13.35 8.61 -5.00
N ALA A 5 -12.30 9.01 -5.72
CA ALA A 5 -12.35 9.09 -7.17
C ALA A 5 -12.64 7.72 -7.80
N ASN A 6 -11.99 6.66 -7.32
CA ASN A 6 -12.24 5.30 -7.80
C ASN A 6 -13.66 4.82 -7.51
N GLU A 7 -14.16 5.04 -6.30
CA GLU A 7 -15.53 4.66 -5.95
C GLU A 7 -16.57 5.45 -6.77
N MET A 8 -16.36 6.75 -7.01
CA MET A 8 -17.22 7.55 -7.87
C MET A 8 -17.20 7.06 -9.33
N LYS A 9 -16.02 6.75 -9.87
CA LYS A 9 -15.83 6.19 -11.20
C LYS A 9 -16.58 4.88 -11.35
N ARG A 10 -16.39 3.96 -10.40
CA ARG A 10 -17.05 2.65 -10.36
C ARG A 10 -18.56 2.77 -10.24
N PHE A 11 -19.04 3.61 -9.33
CA PHE A 11 -20.48 3.84 -9.15
C PHE A 11 -21.13 4.32 -10.44
N ARG A 12 -20.52 5.30 -11.12
CA ARG A 12 -20.97 5.78 -12.43
C ARG A 12 -21.00 4.66 -13.48
N GLN A 13 -19.94 3.86 -13.56
CA GLN A 13 -19.86 2.73 -14.51
C GLN A 13 -20.95 1.67 -14.25
N SER A 14 -21.31 1.43 -12.99
CA SER A 14 -22.37 0.48 -12.63
C SER A 14 -23.79 0.94 -13.03
N LYS A 15 -23.94 2.21 -13.42
CA LYS A 15 -25.21 2.86 -13.78
C LYS A 15 -25.11 3.59 -15.12
N ALA A 16 -24.61 2.93 -16.16
CA ALA A 16 -24.33 3.53 -17.47
C ALA A 16 -25.54 4.24 -18.13
N ALA A 17 -26.77 3.82 -17.83
CA ALA A 17 -28.00 4.45 -18.35
C ALA A 17 -28.43 5.72 -17.58
N VAL A 18 -27.81 6.02 -16.43
CA VAL A 18 -28.17 7.15 -15.58
C VAL A 18 -27.26 8.33 -15.87
N ARG A 19 -27.86 9.52 -15.99
CA ARG A 19 -27.11 10.77 -16.11
C ARG A 19 -26.67 11.26 -14.75
N PHE A 20 -25.37 11.45 -14.58
CA PHE A 20 -24.78 12.07 -13.40
C PHE A 20 -24.45 13.54 -13.65
N THR A 21 -24.73 14.39 -12.66
CA THR A 21 -24.40 15.82 -12.71
C THR A 21 -23.60 16.21 -11.48
N ALA A 22 -22.45 16.85 -11.68
CA ALA A 22 -21.67 17.42 -10.59
C ALA A 22 -22.10 18.87 -10.33
N LEU A 23 -22.29 19.22 -9.06
CA LEU A 23 -22.67 20.57 -8.60
C LEU A 23 -21.54 21.16 -7.76
N ASN A 24 -21.45 22.49 -7.70
CA ASN A 24 -20.55 23.24 -6.81
C ASN A 24 -19.06 22.87 -6.88
N TYR A 25 -18.58 22.32 -8.00
CA TYR A 25 -17.21 21.81 -8.10
C TYR A 25 -16.18 22.83 -8.64
N LYS A 26 -16.65 23.90 -9.30
CA LYS A 26 -15.79 24.81 -10.07
C LYS A 26 -14.80 25.60 -9.22
N ASP A 27 -15.16 25.89 -7.97
CA ASP A 27 -14.33 26.67 -7.05
C ASP A 27 -13.35 25.80 -6.24
N HIS A 28 -13.39 24.47 -6.42
CA HIS A 28 -12.48 23.53 -5.75
C HIS A 28 -11.15 23.40 -6.48
N THR A 29 -10.41 24.51 -6.56
CA THR A 29 -9.16 24.65 -7.33
C THR A 29 -8.08 23.64 -6.93
N TYR A 30 -7.93 23.33 -5.64
CA TYR A 30 -6.96 22.34 -5.19
C TYR A 30 -7.30 20.92 -5.68
N ALA A 31 -8.57 20.52 -5.60
CA ALA A 31 -8.99 19.19 -6.09
C ALA A 31 -8.85 19.11 -7.62
N ALA A 32 -9.16 20.19 -8.34
CA ALA A 32 -8.93 20.33 -9.77
C ALA A 32 -7.44 20.22 -10.12
N HIS A 33 -6.57 20.90 -9.39
CA HIS A 33 -5.12 20.87 -9.58
C HIS A 33 -4.52 19.47 -9.35
N MET A 34 -4.99 18.78 -8.30
CA MET A 34 -4.53 17.43 -7.94
C MET A 34 -4.99 16.33 -8.90
N GLY A 35 -5.89 16.64 -9.83
CA GLY A 35 -6.42 15.68 -10.82
C GLY A 35 -7.64 14.87 -10.38
N PHE A 36 -8.29 15.26 -9.27
CA PHE A 36 -9.42 14.52 -8.69
C PHE A 36 -10.60 14.36 -9.65
N PHE A 37 -11.02 15.46 -10.30
CA PHE A 37 -12.23 15.47 -11.11
C PHE A 37 -12.08 14.65 -12.39
N GLN A 38 -10.95 14.79 -13.08
CA GLN A 38 -10.63 14.00 -14.26
C GLN A 38 -10.48 12.51 -13.93
N ALA A 39 -10.00 12.14 -12.73
CA ALA A 39 -9.85 10.74 -12.34
C ALA A 39 -11.18 9.96 -12.32
N PHE A 40 -12.28 10.59 -11.90
CA PHE A 40 -13.61 9.98 -11.99
C PHE A 40 -14.38 10.38 -13.27
N GLY A 41 -13.70 11.06 -14.20
CA GLY A 41 -14.17 11.38 -15.54
C GLY A 41 -15.10 12.60 -15.62
N LEU A 42 -14.94 13.58 -14.74
CA LEU A 42 -15.47 14.93 -14.90
C LEU A 42 -14.41 15.82 -15.57
N THR A 43 -14.74 16.40 -16.73
CA THR A 43 -13.83 17.26 -17.51
C THR A 43 -13.62 18.61 -16.82
N HIS A 44 -12.80 18.63 -15.77
CA HIS A 44 -12.45 19.83 -15.02
C HIS A 44 -11.08 19.67 -14.33
N GLY A 45 -10.26 20.72 -14.37
CA GLY A 45 -8.92 20.69 -13.80
C GLY A 45 -7.94 19.83 -14.58
N ASN A 46 -6.88 19.44 -13.89
CA ASN A 46 -5.78 18.66 -14.45
C ASN A 46 -6.17 17.20 -14.63
N THR A 47 -5.60 16.52 -15.61
CA THR A 47 -5.62 15.06 -15.62
C THR A 47 -4.71 14.51 -14.53
N PRO A 48 -4.98 13.32 -13.98
CA PRO A 48 -4.04 12.65 -13.10
C PRO A 48 -2.63 12.59 -13.71
N GLY A 49 -1.60 12.87 -12.91
CA GLY A 49 -0.20 12.94 -13.33
C GLY A 49 0.20 14.20 -14.11
N GLN A 50 -0.72 15.11 -14.43
CA GLN A 50 -0.37 16.35 -15.16
C GLN A 50 0.36 17.37 -14.28
N ALA A 51 -0.03 17.51 -13.01
CA ALA A 51 0.71 18.35 -12.08
C ALA A 51 2.03 17.68 -11.71
N SER A 52 3.11 18.46 -11.59
CA SER A 52 4.44 17.93 -11.23
C SER A 52 4.56 17.57 -9.73
N GLY A 53 3.64 18.03 -8.89
CA GLY A 53 3.75 17.92 -7.44
C GLY A 53 4.61 19.00 -6.81
N SER A 54 4.97 18.81 -5.54
CA SER A 54 5.96 19.63 -4.86
C SER A 54 6.59 18.84 -3.71
N SER A 55 7.46 19.50 -2.94
CA SER A 55 7.96 18.93 -1.70
C SER A 55 6.86 18.66 -0.67
N THR A 56 5.64 19.15 -0.83
CA THR A 56 4.53 18.96 0.15
C THR A 56 3.38 18.13 -0.38
N TYR A 57 3.36 17.74 -1.65
CA TYR A 57 2.29 16.88 -2.17
C TYR A 57 2.71 16.11 -3.41
N ILE A 58 2.08 14.95 -3.59
CA ILE A 58 2.10 14.15 -4.81
C ILE A 58 0.67 14.19 -5.38
N PRO A 59 0.47 14.72 -6.60
CA PRO A 59 -0.84 14.77 -7.22
C PRO A 59 -1.34 13.35 -7.52
N LEU A 60 -2.64 13.22 -7.75
CA LEU A 60 -3.20 11.93 -8.12
C LEU A 60 -2.51 11.45 -9.40
N THR A 61 -1.86 10.29 -9.30
CA THR A 61 -1.02 9.74 -10.36
C THR A 61 -1.48 8.32 -10.64
N LEU A 62 -1.63 7.98 -11.93
CA LEU A 62 -1.82 6.60 -12.38
C LEU A 62 -0.55 6.12 -13.07
N LEU A 63 0.00 5.00 -12.61
CA LEU A 63 1.10 4.31 -13.28
C LEU A 63 0.53 3.12 -14.04
N ASN A 64 0.74 3.12 -15.35
CA ASN A 64 0.31 2.01 -16.19
C ASN A 64 1.25 0.81 -15.99
N VAL A 65 0.67 -0.32 -15.59
CA VAL A 65 1.41 -1.55 -15.29
C VAL A 65 2.09 -2.11 -16.54
N ALA A 66 1.43 -2.07 -17.70
CA ALA A 66 2.03 -2.51 -18.96
C ALA A 66 3.21 -1.62 -19.38
N ALA A 67 3.12 -0.30 -19.16
CA ALA A 67 4.22 0.62 -19.43
C ALA A 67 5.44 0.33 -18.55
N ILE A 68 5.24 0.05 -17.26
CA ILE A 68 6.32 -0.37 -16.34
C ILE A 68 7.00 -1.65 -16.87
N GLN A 69 6.21 -2.64 -17.27
CA GLN A 69 6.74 -3.90 -17.80
C GLN A 69 7.51 -3.70 -19.12
N GLN A 70 7.00 -2.84 -20.01
CA GLN A 70 7.66 -2.51 -21.28
C GLN A 70 8.98 -1.77 -21.04
N GLU A 71 9.00 -0.76 -20.16
CA GLU A 71 10.21 -0.02 -19.83
C GLU A 71 11.27 -0.94 -19.21
N ALA A 72 10.87 -1.81 -18.28
CA ALA A 72 11.77 -2.78 -17.67
C ALA A 72 12.39 -3.73 -18.72
N ALA A 73 11.58 -4.21 -19.67
CA ALA A 73 12.06 -5.04 -20.76
C ALA A 73 13.03 -4.29 -21.69
N GLN A 74 12.74 -3.03 -22.03
CA GLN A 74 13.60 -2.19 -22.86
C GLN A 74 14.95 -1.91 -22.20
N ARG A 75 14.94 -1.63 -20.89
CA ARG A 75 16.15 -1.36 -20.10
C ARG A 75 16.87 -2.64 -19.66
N SER A 76 16.30 -3.82 -19.93
CA SER A 76 16.80 -5.12 -19.46
C SER A 76 16.99 -5.19 -17.93
N VAL A 77 16.05 -4.59 -17.19
CA VAL A 77 16.02 -4.55 -15.71
C VAL A 77 14.75 -5.21 -15.16
N ASN A 78 14.65 -5.39 -13.85
CA ASN A 78 13.43 -5.92 -13.24
C ASN A 78 12.35 -4.81 -13.18
N PRO A 79 11.05 -5.10 -13.37
CA PRO A 79 9.99 -4.11 -13.11
C PRO A 79 10.06 -3.45 -11.73
N GLY A 80 10.60 -4.16 -10.73
CA GLY A 80 10.87 -3.63 -9.40
C GLY A 80 11.84 -2.45 -9.38
N ASP A 81 12.83 -2.40 -10.28
CA ASP A 81 13.76 -1.28 -10.41
C ASP A 81 13.04 0.00 -10.83
N ILE A 82 12.12 -0.11 -11.80
CA ILE A 82 11.31 1.02 -12.29
C ILE A 82 10.38 1.55 -11.18
N ILE A 83 9.83 0.62 -10.39
CA ILE A 83 8.95 0.95 -9.26
C ILE A 83 9.72 1.63 -8.13
N GLU A 84 11.00 1.29 -7.93
CA GLU A 84 11.82 1.82 -6.84
C GLU A 84 11.97 3.34 -6.91
N GLU A 85 12.14 3.90 -8.11
CA GLU A 85 12.19 5.35 -8.32
C GLU A 85 10.90 6.05 -7.79
N LYS A 86 9.73 5.46 -8.06
CA LYS A 86 8.43 5.99 -7.61
C LYS A 86 8.22 5.78 -6.11
N ALA A 87 8.61 4.62 -5.60
CA ALA A 87 8.55 4.32 -4.18
C ALA A 87 9.44 5.27 -3.36
N SER A 88 10.61 5.62 -3.89
CA SER A 88 11.54 6.58 -3.28
C SER A 88 10.92 7.97 -3.16
N GLN A 89 10.26 8.46 -4.21
CA GLN A 89 9.53 9.74 -4.16
C GLN A 89 8.47 9.75 -3.05
N ILE A 90 7.72 8.65 -2.90
CA ILE A 90 6.72 8.51 -1.83
C ILE A 90 7.40 8.50 -0.46
N ALA A 91 8.49 7.73 -0.30
CA ALA A 91 9.22 7.63 0.96
C ALA A 91 9.84 8.97 1.38
N GLN A 92 10.38 9.75 0.44
CA GLN A 92 10.90 11.10 0.71
C GLN A 92 9.79 12.07 1.14
N LEU A 93 8.62 12.03 0.48
CA LEU A 93 7.47 12.85 0.89
C LEU A 93 7.04 12.50 2.32
N LEU A 94 6.98 11.20 2.61
CA LEU A 94 6.69 10.66 3.92
C LEU A 94 7.72 11.20 4.93
N ILE A 95 8.99 10.83 4.81
CA ILE A 95 10.01 11.06 5.86
C ILE A 95 10.47 12.53 5.96
N ARG A 96 10.23 13.34 4.93
CA ARG A 96 10.71 14.73 4.84
C ARG A 96 12.24 14.84 4.76
N GLN A 97 12.90 13.78 4.29
CA GLN A 97 14.34 13.74 4.08
C GLN A 97 14.61 13.20 2.66
N PRO A 98 15.65 13.71 1.97
CA PRO A 98 16.00 13.23 0.63
C PRO A 98 16.61 11.82 0.66
N GLU A 99 17.30 11.45 1.75
CA GLU A 99 18.04 10.20 1.88
C GLU A 99 18.13 9.76 3.35
N GLY A 100 18.57 8.52 3.57
CA GLY A 100 18.82 7.94 4.89
C GLY A 100 18.12 6.59 5.10
N ASN A 101 18.56 5.82 6.10
CA ASN A 101 18.11 4.45 6.34
C ASN A 101 16.58 4.28 6.44
N LEU A 102 15.88 5.28 6.99
CA LEU A 102 14.43 5.27 7.11
C LEU A 102 13.74 5.52 5.76
N VAL A 103 14.30 6.43 4.94
CA VAL A 103 13.88 6.61 3.54
C VAL A 103 14.08 5.30 2.80
N ASP A 104 15.27 4.70 2.86
CA ASP A 104 15.58 3.45 2.16
C ASP A 104 14.67 2.29 2.58
N THR A 105 14.38 2.18 3.88
CA THR A 105 13.51 1.12 4.40
C THR A 105 12.07 1.31 3.95
N LEU A 106 11.55 2.54 3.92
CA LEU A 106 10.21 2.82 3.39
C LEU A 106 10.17 2.69 1.87
N THR A 107 11.20 3.13 1.15
CA THR A 107 11.35 2.94 -0.29
C THR A 107 11.23 1.45 -0.61
N PHE A 108 12.01 0.60 0.05
CA PHE A 108 11.90 -0.85 -0.09
C PHE A 108 10.48 -1.33 0.21
N SER A 109 9.90 -0.93 1.34
CA SER A 109 8.59 -1.43 1.77
C SER A 109 7.44 -1.01 0.84
N ILE A 110 7.47 0.23 0.33
CA ILE A 110 6.50 0.76 -0.63
C ILE A 110 6.72 0.14 -2.01
N ARG A 111 7.97 -0.07 -2.42
CA ARG A 111 8.32 -0.79 -3.64
C ARG A 111 7.72 -2.20 -3.63
N GLU A 112 7.84 -2.93 -2.52
CA GLU A 112 7.22 -4.26 -2.40
C GLU A 112 5.68 -4.19 -2.50
N ILE A 113 5.04 -3.16 -1.93
CA ILE A 113 3.58 -2.95 -2.05
C ILE A 113 3.19 -2.71 -3.51
N MET A 114 3.88 -1.80 -4.20
CA MET A 114 3.60 -1.49 -5.60
C MET A 114 3.94 -2.68 -6.53
N ARG A 115 4.99 -3.45 -6.21
CA ARG A 115 5.34 -4.67 -6.95
C ARG A 115 4.26 -5.75 -6.82
N ASN A 116 3.63 -5.89 -5.65
CA ASN A 116 2.48 -6.79 -5.50
C ASN A 116 1.33 -6.42 -6.45
N VAL A 117 1.12 -5.12 -6.71
CA VAL A 117 0.13 -4.68 -7.71
C VAL A 117 0.55 -5.16 -9.11
N VAL A 118 1.78 -4.88 -9.54
CA VAL A 118 2.28 -5.27 -10.87
C VAL A 118 2.27 -6.79 -11.08
N GLU A 119 2.61 -7.57 -10.07
CA GLU A 119 2.78 -9.02 -10.21
C GLU A 119 1.49 -9.83 -10.00
N HIS A 120 0.54 -9.31 -9.20
CA HIS A 120 -0.54 -10.14 -8.65
C HIS A 120 -1.94 -9.50 -8.72
N SER A 121 -2.07 -8.18 -8.84
CA SER A 121 -3.39 -7.55 -8.77
C SER A 121 -4.25 -7.81 -10.00
N GLY A 122 -3.67 -7.94 -11.19
CA GLY A 122 -4.40 -7.91 -12.45
C GLY A 122 -4.93 -6.51 -12.82
N SER A 123 -4.60 -5.47 -12.06
CA SER A 123 -4.95 -4.08 -12.33
C SER A 123 -4.13 -3.51 -13.49
N GLU A 124 -4.76 -2.69 -14.32
CA GLU A 124 -4.06 -1.94 -15.39
C GLU A 124 -3.21 -0.79 -14.82
N PHE A 125 -3.60 -0.26 -13.65
CA PHE A 125 -2.97 0.90 -13.05
C PHE A 125 -2.66 0.70 -11.57
N ILE A 126 -1.57 1.33 -11.12
CA ILE A 126 -1.34 1.69 -9.72
C ILE A 126 -1.75 3.15 -9.56
N GLU A 127 -2.61 3.45 -8.61
CA GLU A 127 -3.04 4.81 -8.29
C GLU A 127 -2.43 5.26 -6.98
N TYR A 128 -1.87 6.46 -6.93
CA TYR A 128 -1.36 7.01 -5.68
C TYR A 128 -1.43 8.53 -5.63
N CYS A 129 -1.48 9.05 -4.42
CA CYS A 129 -1.37 10.49 -4.12
C CYS A 129 -0.85 10.67 -2.70
N GLY A 130 -0.31 11.85 -2.40
CA GLY A 130 0.20 12.15 -1.06
C GLY A 130 0.11 13.62 -0.72
N GLN A 131 0.03 13.91 0.57
CA GLN A 131 0.00 15.28 1.09
C GLN A 131 0.73 15.35 2.42
N TYR A 132 1.56 16.37 2.58
CA TYR A 132 2.14 16.79 3.84
C TYR A 132 1.49 18.10 4.28
N TRP A 133 1.05 18.18 5.53
CA TRP A 133 0.51 19.37 6.18
C TRP A 133 1.53 19.90 7.20
N PRO A 134 2.32 20.94 6.85
CA PRO A 134 3.36 21.46 7.73
C PRO A 134 2.86 21.93 9.09
N SER A 135 1.68 22.55 9.14
CA SER A 135 1.08 23.04 10.38
C SER A 135 0.70 21.93 11.36
N GLN A 136 0.58 20.68 10.89
CA GLN A 136 0.23 19.51 11.70
C GLN A 136 1.37 18.51 11.82
N ASN A 137 2.51 18.76 11.15
CA ASN A 137 3.59 17.78 10.95
C ASN A 137 3.06 16.43 10.47
N MET A 138 2.01 16.43 9.65
CA MET A 138 1.29 15.22 9.28
C MET A 138 1.49 14.94 7.81
N VAL A 139 1.78 13.69 7.47
CA VAL A 139 1.80 13.23 6.08
C VAL A 139 0.81 12.09 5.90
N GLU A 140 0.15 12.07 4.75
CA GLU A 140 -0.72 10.98 4.32
C GLU A 140 -0.42 10.62 2.88
N VAL A 141 -0.31 9.33 2.61
CA VAL A 141 -0.17 8.76 1.27
C VAL A 141 -1.24 7.70 1.09
N ALA A 142 -1.87 7.71 -0.08
CA ALA A 142 -2.75 6.64 -0.51
C ALA A 142 -2.12 5.90 -1.70
N ILE A 143 -2.19 4.57 -1.69
CA ILE A 143 -1.76 3.69 -2.79
C ILE A 143 -2.89 2.69 -3.04
N LEU A 144 -3.37 2.58 -4.27
CA LEU A 144 -4.53 1.77 -4.62
C LEU A 144 -4.32 1.05 -5.95
N ASP A 145 -5.05 -0.05 -6.09
CA ASP A 145 -5.30 -0.74 -7.35
C ASP A 145 -6.78 -1.13 -7.44
N VAL A 146 -7.25 -1.45 -8.65
CA VAL A 146 -8.61 -1.95 -8.91
C VAL A 146 -8.57 -3.39 -9.42
N GLY A 147 -7.71 -4.21 -8.80
CA GLY A 147 -7.47 -5.60 -9.16
C GLY A 147 -8.32 -6.60 -8.39
N HIS A 148 -7.77 -7.81 -8.24
CA HIS A 148 -8.44 -8.95 -7.60
C HIS A 148 -8.31 -9.02 -6.06
N GLY A 149 -7.61 -8.05 -5.46
CA GLY A 149 -7.46 -7.94 -4.03
C GLY A 149 -6.48 -8.92 -3.37
N VAL A 150 -6.28 -8.72 -2.06
CA VAL A 150 -5.27 -9.40 -1.24
C VAL A 150 -5.54 -10.90 -1.12
N ARG A 151 -6.81 -11.30 -0.96
CA ARG A 151 -7.18 -12.71 -0.85
C ARG A 151 -6.78 -13.50 -2.09
N PHE A 152 -7.03 -12.94 -3.28
CA PHE A 152 -6.59 -13.54 -4.53
C PHE A 152 -5.07 -13.65 -4.61
N GLY A 153 -4.35 -12.59 -4.18
CA GLY A 153 -2.89 -12.57 -4.15
C GLY A 153 -2.27 -13.68 -3.28
N LEU A 154 -2.95 -14.09 -2.20
CA LEU A 154 -2.45 -15.11 -1.27
C LEU A 154 -2.91 -16.54 -1.57
N ARG A 155 -3.92 -16.73 -2.43
CA ARG A 155 -4.63 -18.01 -2.62
C ARG A 155 -3.76 -19.22 -3.01
N ASN A 156 -2.59 -18.98 -3.62
CA ASN A 156 -1.72 -20.03 -4.11
C ASN A 156 -0.79 -20.59 -3.03
N ASN A 157 -0.80 -20.01 -1.82
CA ASN A 157 -0.01 -20.51 -0.71
C ASN A 157 -0.82 -21.60 0.05
N PRO A 158 -0.43 -22.88 -0.04
CA PRO A 158 -1.18 -23.98 0.57
C PRO A 158 -1.06 -24.02 2.10
N TYR A 159 -0.16 -23.22 2.70
CA TYR A 159 0.07 -23.16 4.14
C TYR A 159 -0.74 -22.05 4.82
N LEU A 160 -1.66 -21.39 4.10
CA LEU A 160 -2.54 -20.36 4.64
C LEU A 160 -3.99 -20.85 4.65
N ASN A 161 -4.64 -20.74 5.80
CA ASN A 161 -6.07 -21.00 5.91
C ASN A 161 -6.84 -19.69 5.74
N ILE A 162 -7.47 -19.46 4.58
CA ILE A 162 -8.11 -18.19 4.23
C ILE A 162 -9.59 -18.39 3.89
N ALA A 163 -10.48 -18.15 4.86
CA ALA A 163 -11.92 -18.27 4.66
C ALA A 163 -12.56 -16.97 4.15
N SER A 164 -12.01 -15.82 4.53
CA SER A 164 -12.58 -14.50 4.26
C SER A 164 -11.52 -13.46 3.85
N ASP A 165 -11.97 -12.33 3.30
CA ASP A 165 -11.09 -11.20 2.98
C ASP A 165 -10.44 -10.61 4.24
N ARG A 166 -11.16 -10.64 5.36
CA ARG A 166 -10.63 -10.24 6.68
C ARG A 166 -9.43 -11.12 7.09
N ASP A 167 -9.55 -12.43 6.91
CA ASP A 167 -8.46 -13.36 7.22
C ASP A 167 -7.25 -13.10 6.33
N ALA A 168 -7.48 -12.84 5.03
CA ALA A 168 -6.44 -12.49 4.09
C ALA A 168 -5.70 -11.22 4.52
N LEU A 169 -6.41 -10.17 4.96
CA LEU A 169 -5.78 -8.95 5.46
C LEU A 169 -4.95 -9.19 6.72
N HIS A 170 -5.43 -10.02 7.65
CA HIS A 170 -4.67 -10.32 8.88
C HIS A 170 -3.40 -11.08 8.55
N LEU A 171 -3.48 -12.09 7.68
CA LEU A 171 -2.34 -12.88 7.24
C LEU A 171 -1.34 -12.07 6.40
N ALA A 172 -1.82 -11.18 5.52
CA ALA A 172 -0.96 -10.36 4.67
C ALA A 172 -0.06 -9.38 5.44
N LEU A 173 -0.45 -9.00 6.66
CA LEU A 173 0.35 -8.14 7.53
C LEU A 173 1.36 -8.91 8.40
N LEU A 174 1.32 -10.25 8.39
CA LEU A 174 2.35 -11.04 9.05
C LEU A 174 3.67 -11.02 8.27
N PRO A 175 4.82 -10.99 8.96
CA PRO A 175 6.12 -10.99 8.32
C PRO A 175 6.37 -12.32 7.59
N GLY A 176 6.83 -12.22 6.34
CA GLY A 176 7.22 -13.38 5.54
C GLY A 176 6.06 -14.09 4.84
N ILE A 177 4.84 -13.55 4.88
CA ILE A 177 3.69 -14.12 4.17
C ILE A 177 3.66 -13.64 2.72
N SER A 178 3.53 -14.59 1.79
CA SER A 178 3.42 -14.35 0.36
C SER A 178 2.58 -15.46 -0.29
N GLY A 179 1.92 -15.14 -1.41
CA GLY A 179 1.18 -16.14 -2.21
C GLY A 179 2.06 -17.07 -3.04
N LYS A 180 3.27 -16.62 -3.41
CA LYS A 180 4.22 -17.39 -4.27
C LYS A 180 5.44 -17.89 -3.54
N MET A 181 5.81 -17.22 -2.44
CA MET A 181 6.97 -17.60 -1.63
C MET A 181 6.49 -18.27 -0.35
N TYR A 182 6.60 -19.60 -0.34
CA TYR A 182 6.24 -20.44 0.81
C TYR A 182 7.20 -21.62 0.91
N ARG A 183 7.03 -22.46 1.92
CA ARG A 183 7.95 -23.55 2.22
C ARG A 183 8.06 -24.55 1.06
N GLY A 184 9.29 -24.98 0.77
CA GLY A 184 9.60 -25.84 -0.38
C GLY A 184 9.92 -25.06 -1.67
N VAL A 185 9.61 -23.77 -1.75
CA VAL A 185 10.08 -22.91 -2.85
C VAL A 185 11.57 -22.60 -2.64
N LYS A 186 12.41 -22.94 -3.62
CA LYS A 186 13.86 -22.69 -3.55
C LYS A 186 14.13 -21.19 -3.40
N LYS A 187 14.72 -20.80 -2.26
CA LYS A 187 15.29 -19.47 -2.09
C LYS A 187 16.48 -19.32 -3.04
N ARG A 188 16.52 -18.20 -3.77
CA ARG A 188 17.62 -17.90 -4.68
C ARG A 188 18.51 -16.85 -3.99
N PRO A 189 19.68 -17.22 -3.47
CA PRO A 189 20.49 -16.33 -2.63
C PRO A 189 20.90 -15.01 -3.30
N ASN A 190 21.00 -15.01 -4.63
CA ASN A 190 21.40 -13.85 -5.43
C ASN A 190 20.21 -13.15 -6.12
N ASP A 191 18.97 -13.49 -5.75
CA ASP A 191 17.78 -12.87 -6.32
C ASP A 191 17.25 -11.79 -5.37
N ALA A 192 17.78 -10.57 -5.54
CA ALA A 192 17.33 -9.39 -4.80
C ALA A 192 15.83 -9.07 -5.00
N TRP A 193 15.19 -9.69 -6.00
CA TRP A 193 13.79 -9.51 -6.37
C TRP A 193 12.89 -10.62 -5.83
N GLN A 194 13.44 -11.59 -5.11
CA GLN A 194 12.63 -12.62 -4.47
C GLN A 194 11.75 -12.01 -3.37
N ASN A 195 10.42 -12.18 -3.52
CA ASN A 195 9.45 -11.59 -2.60
C ASN A 195 9.70 -12.04 -1.16
N SER A 196 10.05 -11.06 -0.31
CA SER A 196 10.36 -11.33 1.09
C SER A 196 9.12 -11.55 1.95
N GLY A 197 7.95 -11.02 1.53
CA GLY A 197 6.76 -10.95 2.38
C GLY A 197 6.89 -9.97 3.56
N PHE A 198 7.86 -9.03 3.53
CA PHE A 198 8.10 -8.08 4.63
C PHE A 198 7.56 -6.67 4.38
N GLY A 199 7.28 -6.28 3.13
CA GLY A 199 6.92 -4.90 2.80
C GLY A 199 5.70 -4.36 3.55
N LEU A 200 4.58 -5.09 3.51
CA LEU A 200 3.35 -4.72 4.22
C LEU A 200 3.55 -4.70 5.74
N TYR A 201 4.22 -5.72 6.29
CA TYR A 201 4.55 -5.79 7.70
C TYR A 201 5.35 -4.56 8.15
N MET A 202 6.47 -4.25 7.49
CA MET A 202 7.34 -3.12 7.84
C MET A 202 6.60 -1.78 7.73
N THR A 203 5.89 -1.56 6.63
CA THR A 203 5.09 -0.34 6.43
C THR A 203 4.05 -0.17 7.54
N SER A 204 3.34 -1.23 7.90
CA SER A 204 2.32 -1.19 8.95
C SER A 204 2.90 -0.85 10.32
N ARG A 205 4.06 -1.42 10.68
CA ARG A 205 4.76 -1.16 11.95
C ARG A 205 5.26 0.28 12.04
N ILE A 206 5.86 0.80 10.97
CA ILE A 206 6.37 2.19 10.91
C ILE A 206 5.20 3.18 11.02
N CYS A 207 4.15 3.00 10.22
CA CYS A 207 3.00 3.90 10.23
C CYS A 207 2.26 3.87 11.56
N ARG A 208 2.20 2.71 12.22
CA ARG A 208 1.60 2.58 13.55
C ARG A 208 2.43 3.28 14.63
N ALA A 209 3.76 3.21 14.57
CA ALA A 209 4.63 3.85 15.55
C ALA A 209 4.45 5.38 15.57
N GLY A 210 4.13 5.99 14.43
CA GLY A 210 4.00 7.44 14.29
C GLY A 210 2.61 7.95 13.87
N GLY A 211 1.59 7.10 13.80
CA GLY A 211 0.27 7.49 13.27
C GLY A 211 -0.69 6.33 13.06
N SER A 212 -1.09 6.10 11.80
CA SER A 212 -2.04 5.04 11.45
C SER A 212 -1.76 4.42 10.09
N PHE A 213 -2.04 3.14 9.99
CA PHE A 213 -2.04 2.36 8.77
C PHE A 213 -3.46 1.85 8.50
N PHE A 214 -3.96 2.02 7.29
CA PHE A 214 -5.22 1.40 6.87
C PHE A 214 -5.01 0.64 5.58
N ILE A 215 -5.57 -0.57 5.51
CA ILE A 215 -5.66 -1.37 4.30
C ILE A 215 -7.10 -1.83 4.11
N ALA A 216 -7.61 -1.72 2.89
CA ALA A 216 -8.88 -2.30 2.48
C ALA A 216 -8.66 -3.21 1.27
N SER A 217 -9.36 -4.32 1.24
CA SER A 217 -9.45 -5.19 0.08
C SER A 217 -10.83 -5.81 0.05
N ASP A 218 -11.53 -5.63 -1.06
CA ASP A 218 -12.84 -6.25 -1.30
C ASP A 218 -13.83 -5.99 -0.15
N GLY A 219 -14.29 -7.06 0.53
CA GLY A 219 -15.26 -6.98 1.61
C GLY A 219 -14.72 -6.48 2.95
N ALA A 220 -13.40 -6.35 3.10
CA ALA A 220 -12.77 -6.12 4.40
C ALA A 220 -11.80 -4.92 4.41
N GLY A 221 -11.68 -4.31 5.59
CA GLY A 221 -10.70 -3.29 5.89
C GLY A 221 -10.13 -3.46 7.29
N LEU A 222 -8.91 -2.96 7.48
CA LEU A 222 -8.17 -3.06 8.71
C LEU A 222 -7.46 -1.73 8.99
N LEU A 223 -7.85 -1.07 10.07
CA LEU A 223 -7.20 0.12 10.60
C LEU A 223 -6.33 -0.26 11.80
N LEU A 224 -5.07 0.18 11.77
CA LEU A 224 -4.11 0.07 12.86
C LEU A 224 -3.69 1.48 13.26
N ASP A 225 -3.93 1.88 14.50
CA ASP A 225 -3.53 3.19 15.03
C ASP A 225 -3.18 3.10 16.52
N HIS A 226 -2.86 4.21 17.18
CA HIS A 226 -2.53 4.22 18.60
C HIS A 226 -3.60 3.58 19.53
N THR A 227 -4.87 3.51 19.12
CA THR A 227 -5.96 2.96 19.93
C THR A 227 -6.10 1.45 19.80
N GLY A 228 -5.60 0.85 18.72
CA GLY A 228 -5.77 -0.59 18.52
C GLY A 228 -5.88 -1.03 17.08
N LYS A 229 -6.28 -2.29 16.96
CA LYS A 229 -6.66 -2.95 15.72
C LYS A 229 -8.17 -2.85 15.52
N HIS A 230 -8.56 -2.42 14.34
CA HIS A 230 -9.95 -2.11 14.02
C HIS A 230 -10.35 -2.75 12.69
N ASP A 231 -11.09 -3.85 12.77
CA ASP A 231 -11.72 -4.44 11.58
C ASP A 231 -12.85 -3.53 11.08
N ARG A 232 -12.97 -3.41 9.76
CA ARG A 232 -13.99 -2.62 9.07
C ARG A 232 -14.57 -3.43 7.91
N LEU A 233 -15.84 -3.23 7.63
CA LEU A 233 -16.44 -3.69 6.39
C LEU A 233 -16.18 -2.65 5.31
N THR A 234 -15.86 -3.12 4.11
CA THR A 234 -15.70 -2.25 2.95
C THR A 234 -16.39 -2.86 1.74
N SER A 235 -16.58 -2.05 0.72
CA SER A 235 -17.08 -2.49 -0.58
C SER A 235 -16.10 -2.15 -1.69
N TYR A 236 -14.83 -1.91 -1.37
CA TYR A 236 -13.82 -1.57 -2.36
C TYR A 236 -13.63 -2.75 -3.33
N GLN A 237 -13.09 -2.54 -4.52
CA GLN A 237 -12.74 -3.64 -5.45
C GLN A 237 -11.26 -3.49 -5.81
N GLY A 238 -10.45 -4.46 -5.43
CA GLY A 238 -8.99 -4.35 -5.44
C GLY A 238 -8.42 -4.05 -4.06
N THR A 239 -7.22 -3.47 -3.99
CA THR A 239 -6.58 -3.10 -2.71
C THR A 239 -6.42 -1.59 -2.57
N ALA A 240 -6.65 -1.05 -1.38
CA ALA A 240 -6.41 0.35 -1.05
C ALA A 240 -5.62 0.46 0.25
N LEU A 241 -4.55 1.24 0.26
CA LEU A 241 -3.72 1.53 1.42
C LEU A 241 -3.75 3.02 1.74
N ARG A 242 -3.76 3.34 3.03
CA ARG A 242 -3.50 4.68 3.57
C ARG A 242 -2.39 4.59 4.60
N LEU A 243 -1.30 5.27 4.30
CA LEU A 243 -0.16 5.46 5.19
C LEU A 243 -0.27 6.86 5.78
N ARG A 244 -0.36 6.98 7.10
CA ARG A 244 -0.45 8.29 7.75
C ARG A 244 0.46 8.33 8.95
N PHE A 245 1.27 9.37 9.07
CA PHE A 245 2.09 9.55 10.26
C PHE A 245 2.45 11.01 10.53
N ASN A 246 2.82 11.25 11.79
CA ASN A 246 3.37 12.51 12.25
C ASN A 246 4.90 12.49 12.14
N THR A 247 5.47 13.41 11.37
CA THR A 247 6.89 13.46 11.03
C THR A 247 7.80 13.74 12.23
N GLN A 248 7.26 14.18 13.36
CA GLN A 248 8.02 14.40 14.61
C GLN A 248 8.08 13.18 15.52
N THR A 249 7.23 12.17 15.29
CA THR A 249 7.12 11.00 16.20
C THR A 249 8.18 9.93 15.96
N LEU A 250 8.89 9.99 14.83
CA LEU A 250 9.90 9.01 14.43
C LEU A 250 11.30 9.46 14.88
N THR A 251 11.53 9.48 16.19
CA THR A 251 12.88 9.63 16.76
C THR A 251 13.59 8.27 16.87
N ASN A 252 14.92 8.25 16.79
CA ASN A 252 15.75 7.04 16.88
C ASN A 252 15.30 5.90 15.93
N TYR A 253 14.95 6.26 14.69
CA TYR A 253 14.36 5.33 13.73
C TYR A 253 15.25 4.12 13.44
N ASP A 254 16.58 4.24 13.46
CA ASP A 254 17.48 3.12 13.19
C ASP A 254 17.30 1.97 14.18
N GLU A 255 17.22 2.28 15.47
CA GLU A 255 16.97 1.29 16.52
C GLU A 255 15.57 0.68 16.40
N MET A 256 14.58 1.53 16.12
CA MET A 256 13.20 1.10 15.90
C MET A 256 13.08 0.14 14.71
N LEU A 257 13.71 0.48 13.58
CA LEU A 257 13.71 -0.34 12.37
C LEU A 257 14.44 -1.66 12.60
N ALA A 258 15.61 -1.62 13.26
CA ALA A 258 16.35 -2.82 13.62
C ALA A 258 15.51 -3.73 14.52
N ARG A 259 14.78 -3.17 15.50
CA ARG A 259 13.84 -3.90 16.34
C ARG A 259 12.72 -4.54 15.52
N PHE A 260 12.02 -3.78 14.68
CA PHE A 260 10.92 -4.30 13.86
C PHE A 260 11.37 -5.43 12.92
N ARG A 261 12.56 -5.30 12.33
CA ARG A 261 13.17 -6.37 11.52
C ARG A 261 13.44 -7.61 12.36
N ARG A 262 14.09 -7.48 13.53
CA ARG A 262 14.38 -8.62 14.43
C ARG A 262 13.10 -9.34 14.87
N GLU A 263 12.10 -8.60 15.33
CA GLU A 263 10.79 -9.14 15.71
C GLU A 263 10.12 -9.84 14.53
N GLY A 264 10.18 -9.23 13.34
CA GLY A 264 9.61 -9.79 12.12
C GLY A 264 10.27 -11.11 11.72
N PHE A 265 11.60 -11.19 11.79
CA PHE A 265 12.33 -12.43 11.53
C PHE A 265 12.06 -13.51 12.58
N ALA A 266 11.93 -13.14 13.86
CA ALA A 266 11.58 -14.08 14.91
C ALA A 266 10.17 -14.65 14.72
N ALA A 267 9.20 -13.80 14.42
CA ALA A 267 7.83 -14.18 14.08
C ALA A 267 7.77 -15.08 12.82
N ALA A 268 8.45 -14.68 11.75
CA ALA A 268 8.49 -15.45 10.50
C ALA A 268 9.04 -16.88 10.69
N LYS A 269 9.98 -17.07 11.63
CA LYS A 269 10.48 -18.41 11.99
C LYS A 269 9.41 -19.27 12.68
N GLN A 270 8.56 -18.69 13.52
CA GLN A 270 7.45 -19.42 14.15
C GLN A 270 6.45 -19.91 13.09
N PHE A 271 6.24 -19.12 12.04
CA PHE A 271 5.43 -19.48 10.88
C PHE A 271 6.16 -20.35 9.85
N SER A 272 7.29 -20.98 10.20
CA SER A 272 8.09 -21.80 9.26
C SER A 272 8.06 -23.32 9.53
N GLY A 273 7.40 -23.80 10.59
CA GLY A 273 7.21 -25.25 10.89
C GLY A 273 5.85 -25.81 10.47
N ASP A 274 5.74 -27.10 10.11
CA ASP A 274 4.73 -27.80 9.26
C ASP A 274 3.21 -27.48 9.37
N GLN A 275 2.77 -26.71 10.36
CA GLN A 275 1.39 -26.31 10.53
C GLN A 275 1.03 -25.08 9.67
N ALA A 276 -0.22 -25.04 9.21
CA ALA A 276 -0.79 -23.89 8.53
C ALA A 276 -0.89 -22.68 9.48
N VAL A 277 -0.71 -21.48 8.94
CA VAL A 277 -0.83 -20.25 9.73
C VAL A 277 -2.31 -19.88 9.83
N GLU A 278 -2.84 -19.92 11.06
CA GLU A 278 -4.24 -19.60 11.33
C GLU A 278 -4.47 -18.08 11.42
N PRO A 279 -5.57 -17.54 10.83
CA PRO A 279 -5.92 -16.12 10.94
C PRO A 279 -6.10 -15.63 12.37
N SER A 280 -6.50 -16.51 13.30
CA SER A 280 -6.64 -16.19 14.72
C SER A 280 -5.30 -15.84 15.38
N ILE A 281 -4.21 -16.52 14.97
CA ILE A 281 -2.85 -16.22 15.42
C ILE A 281 -2.42 -14.87 14.85
N ALA A 282 -2.65 -14.64 13.56
CA ALA A 282 -2.35 -13.36 12.90
C ALA A 282 -3.07 -12.19 13.57
N SER A 283 -4.37 -12.36 13.78
CA SER A 283 -5.25 -11.43 14.48
C SER A 283 -4.71 -11.07 15.87
N THR A 284 -4.24 -12.07 16.61
CA THR A 284 -3.72 -11.92 17.98
C THR A 284 -2.38 -11.21 17.98
N MET A 285 -1.47 -11.52 17.05
CA MET A 285 -0.16 -10.87 16.97
C MET A 285 -0.29 -9.39 16.64
N LEU A 286 -1.13 -9.06 15.65
CA LEU A 286 -1.45 -7.68 15.35
C LEU A 286 -2.01 -6.97 16.59
N ALA A 287 -2.89 -7.61 17.36
CA ALA A 287 -3.48 -7.04 18.59
C ALA A 287 -2.53 -6.96 19.80
N ARG A 288 -1.56 -7.87 19.92
CA ARG A 288 -0.57 -7.88 21.01
C ARG A 288 0.44 -6.76 20.88
N ASP A 289 0.75 -6.36 19.66
CA ASP A 289 1.67 -5.28 19.46
C ASP A 289 1.15 -3.95 20.09
N PHE A 290 -0.13 -3.83 20.48
CA PHE A 290 -0.74 -2.69 21.19
C PHE A 290 -0.58 -2.69 22.73
N GLN A 291 0.03 -3.72 23.32
CA GLN A 291 0.19 -3.85 24.77
C GLN A 291 1.59 -3.47 25.31
N SER A 292 2.38 -2.74 24.53
CA SER A 292 3.71 -2.24 24.93
C SER A 292 3.70 -0.75 25.27
#